data_AF-A0A8K0Y2U5-F1
#
_entry.id   AF-A0A8K0Y2U5-F1
#
_cell.length_a   1.000
_cell.length_b   1.000
_cell.length_c   1.000
_cell.angle_alpha   90.00
_cell.angle_beta   90.00
_cell.angle_gamma   90.00
#
_symmetry.space_group_name_H-M   'P 1'
#
loop_
_entity.id
_entity.type
_entity.pdbx_description
1 polymer ?
#
loop_
_entity_poly.entity_id
_entity_poly.type
_entity_poly.pdbx_seq_one_letter_code
_entity_poly.pdbx_strand_id
1 'polypeptide(L)'
;MRKTAFPEEIAAEAGPAGPGDIPRPRVSSLQHLPLSSRRVMRPPRQILHLEAALVPAGRAICRTARGDWLALTAGEADQPPPQENPAIREVPAAIAGTGGRADQELAKAGLAKAGLAAGERSAWTGFLTGTLPRILLAARMAPAGTPVLVDADLPPVCRAALGLCLPGHPLRDLVPGEQLRIGRLYAALTGDPEDLTLSPADMNLLSGLRAAGTGRAAAGERLLLWSSETARTLRNATPLRHALEARGCVTLDMTGMALPERIAALRSARAVVLADPALLGDALLAPGGAQMFALLPEGTDLHRWSLAGQLGGHRMTVVLGSARYHRLRRRFLPHGLRGEQVFHVDPHLILPFLPAPPAPPQDLSPTALLDALYGASFEADVLTGAWAVHAGPTPAGFEDRLRALRGQAARRLAEAPEAEISAVSGHAFFADFARNIRSGFPVLAGFTAWEAAAAEQLRRSFAGQEAGEGPLAAAALTGAAG
;
A
#
# COMPACT_ATOMS: atom_id res chain seq x y z
N MET A 1 -21.42 5.12 26.06
CA MET A 1 -21.75 3.68 26.08
C MET A 1 -20.98 3.01 27.22
N ARG A 2 -21.55 2.02 27.93
CA ARG A 2 -20.78 1.31 28.98
C ARG A 2 -19.77 0.37 28.30
N LYS A 3 -18.51 0.41 28.74
CA LYS A 3 -17.53 -0.68 28.54
C LYS A 3 -17.94 -1.85 29.44
N THR A 4 -19.11 -2.43 29.20
CA THR A 4 -19.64 -3.53 30.01
C THR A 4 -18.97 -4.83 29.59
N ALA A 5 -18.37 -5.52 30.57
CA ALA A 5 -18.01 -6.92 30.45
C ALA A 5 -19.25 -7.70 29.97
N PHE A 6 -19.11 -8.46 28.89
CA PHE A 6 -20.17 -9.15 28.15
C PHE A 6 -20.79 -10.31 28.96
N PRO A 7 -21.94 -10.15 29.62
CA PRO A 7 -22.56 -11.24 30.37
C PRO A 7 -23.73 -11.77 29.54
N GLU A 8 -23.52 -12.97 28.99
CA GLU A 8 -24.52 -13.92 28.45
C GLU A 8 -24.81 -13.94 26.94
N GLU A 9 -24.16 -13.11 26.12
CA GLU A 9 -24.38 -13.10 24.67
C GLU A 9 -23.09 -13.42 23.87
N ILE A 10 -22.61 -14.66 24.09
CA ILE A 10 -21.71 -15.50 23.27
C ILE A 10 -20.22 -15.10 23.18
N ALA A 11 -19.31 -16.09 23.34
CA ALA A 11 -17.93 -15.94 22.88
C ALA A 11 -17.27 -17.31 22.63
N ALA A 12 -17.45 -17.88 21.43
CA ALA A 12 -16.38 -18.72 20.91
C ALA A 12 -15.21 -17.77 20.61
N GLU A 13 -14.09 -17.93 21.35
CA GLU A 13 -12.89 -17.16 21.08
C GLU A 13 -12.38 -17.53 19.69
N ALA A 14 -12.42 -16.57 18.78
CA ALA A 14 -12.05 -16.77 17.38
C ALA A 14 -10.57 -16.51 17.10
N GLY A 15 -9.81 -16.08 18.12
CA GLY A 15 -8.36 -15.90 18.05
C GLY A 15 -7.82 -15.13 19.26
N PRO A 16 -6.58 -15.42 19.69
CA PRO A 16 -6.03 -14.89 20.92
C PRO A 16 -5.80 -13.37 20.84
N ALA A 17 -6.20 -12.66 21.89
CA ALA A 17 -5.72 -11.31 22.16
C ALA A 17 -4.21 -11.35 22.48
N GLY A 18 -3.46 -10.33 22.06
CA GLY A 18 -2.05 -10.29 22.43
C GLY A 18 -1.22 -9.23 21.73
N PRO A 19 0.03 -9.06 22.19
CA PRO A 19 0.97 -8.16 21.55
C PRO A 19 1.30 -8.64 20.13
N GLY A 20 1.26 -7.73 19.17
CA GLY A 20 1.78 -7.90 17.83
C GLY A 20 2.86 -6.87 17.55
N ASP A 21 3.89 -7.27 16.82
CA ASP A 21 4.93 -6.36 16.37
C ASP A 21 4.65 -5.93 14.92
N ILE A 22 4.65 -4.62 14.71
CA ILE A 22 4.64 -3.99 13.40
C ILE A 22 6.10 -3.63 13.07
N PRO A 23 6.69 -4.27 12.04
CA PRO A 23 8.06 -3.99 11.67
C PRO A 23 8.21 -2.54 11.22
N ARG A 24 9.46 -2.05 11.29
CA ARG A 24 9.81 -0.75 10.73
C ARG A 24 9.38 -0.69 9.25
N PRO A 25 8.64 0.36 8.83
CA PRO A 25 8.27 0.54 7.43
C PRO A 25 9.48 0.65 6.52
N ARG A 26 9.41 0.00 5.35
CA ARG A 26 10.35 0.22 4.25
C ARG A 26 9.90 1.44 3.48
N VAL A 27 10.72 2.48 3.45
CA VAL A 27 10.35 3.77 2.89
C VAL A 27 11.44 4.28 1.96
N SER A 28 11.05 4.68 0.76
CA SER A 28 11.86 5.44 -0.18
C SER A 28 11.42 6.90 -0.12
N SER A 29 12.33 7.81 0.27
CA SER A 29 12.06 9.23 0.44
C SER A 29 13.32 10.07 0.23
N LEU A 30 13.15 11.33 -0.16
CA LEU A 30 14.23 12.32 -0.22
C LEU A 30 14.63 12.84 1.18
N GLN A 31 13.86 12.52 2.23
CA GLN A 31 14.10 12.98 3.59
C GLN A 31 14.40 11.78 4.50
N HIS A 32 15.28 11.98 5.49
CA HIS A 32 15.52 10.98 6.52
C HIS A 32 14.30 10.86 7.46
N LEU A 33 13.83 9.64 7.67
CA LEU A 33 12.72 9.33 8.56
C LEU A 33 13.18 8.29 9.60
N PRO A 34 13.41 8.69 10.87
CA PRO A 34 13.82 7.79 11.94
C PRO A 34 12.64 6.95 12.45
N LEU A 35 12.08 6.10 11.60
CA LEU A 35 10.97 5.22 11.94
C LEU A 35 11.46 4.03 12.76
N SER A 36 10.80 3.72 13.87
CA SER A 36 11.04 2.53 14.68
C SER A 36 9.98 1.46 14.41
N SER A 37 10.21 0.20 14.79
CA SER A 37 9.11 -0.76 14.90
C SER A 37 8.10 -0.31 15.96
N ARG A 38 6.83 -0.71 15.81
CA ARG A 38 5.78 -0.44 16.80
C ARG A 38 5.27 -1.75 17.38
N ARG A 39 4.96 -1.75 18.67
CA ARG A 39 4.22 -2.84 19.30
C ARG A 39 2.77 -2.40 19.47
N VAL A 40 1.84 -3.22 19.02
CA VAL A 40 0.41 -2.97 19.12
C VAL A 40 -0.25 -4.09 19.90
N MET A 41 -1.30 -3.75 20.66
CA MET A 41 -2.13 -4.75 21.31
C MET A 41 -3.26 -5.12 20.38
N ARG A 42 -3.33 -6.39 19.98
CA ARG A 42 -4.46 -6.91 19.20
C ARG A 42 -5.61 -7.22 20.14
N PRO A 43 -6.81 -6.67 19.92
CA PRO A 43 -7.96 -7.01 20.72
C PRO A 43 -8.43 -8.44 20.41
N PRO A 44 -9.12 -9.09 21.37
CA PRO A 44 -9.71 -10.40 21.17
C PRO A 44 -10.74 -10.35 20.03
N ARG A 45 -10.86 -11.47 19.32
CA ARG A 45 -11.92 -11.68 18.33
C ARG A 45 -13.01 -12.52 18.95
N GLN A 46 -14.21 -11.98 18.95
CA GLN A 46 -15.37 -12.66 19.52
C GLN A 46 -16.45 -12.75 18.47
N ILE A 47 -16.99 -13.95 18.26
CA ILE A 47 -18.21 -14.11 17.49
C ILE A 47 -19.37 -14.03 18.48
N LEU A 48 -20.32 -13.17 18.16
CA LEU A 48 -21.53 -12.96 18.92
C LEU A 48 -22.70 -13.57 18.17
N HIS A 49 -23.66 -14.09 18.93
CA HIS A 49 -25.01 -14.26 18.42
C HIS A 49 -26.00 -13.64 19.40
N LEU A 50 -26.81 -12.73 18.86
CA LEU A 50 -27.73 -11.87 19.59
C LEU A 50 -29.16 -12.23 19.16
N GLU A 51 -30.05 -12.41 20.13
CA GLU A 51 -31.47 -12.63 19.86
C GLU A 51 -32.21 -11.28 19.85
N ALA A 52 -33.22 -11.16 19.00
CA ALA A 52 -34.09 -9.99 18.85
C ALA A 52 -33.34 -8.64 18.66
N ALA A 53 -32.21 -8.65 17.96
CA ALA A 53 -31.38 -7.46 17.77
C ALA A 53 -32.00 -6.45 16.79
N LEU A 54 -31.85 -5.15 17.09
CA LEU A 54 -32.19 -4.07 16.17
C LEU A 54 -30.92 -3.57 15.47
N VAL A 55 -30.91 -3.59 14.14
CA VAL A 55 -29.77 -3.17 13.31
C VAL A 55 -30.16 -1.93 12.52
N PRO A 56 -29.55 -0.76 12.80
CA PRO A 56 -29.74 0.44 11.99
C PRO A 56 -28.88 0.40 10.72
N ALA A 57 -29.39 0.96 9.62
CA ALA A 57 -28.61 1.20 8.42
C ALA A 57 -27.47 2.21 8.68
N GLY A 58 -26.35 2.05 7.97
CA GLY A 58 -25.26 3.01 7.93
C GLY A 58 -24.29 2.95 9.10
N ARG A 59 -24.46 2.02 10.05
CA ARG A 59 -23.64 1.97 11.27
C ARG A 59 -23.27 0.56 11.65
N ALA A 60 -22.05 0.39 12.16
CA ALA A 60 -21.59 -0.90 12.67
C ALA A 60 -21.98 -1.08 14.15
N ILE A 61 -23.27 -0.95 14.46
CA ILE A 61 -23.83 -1.08 15.81
C ILE A 61 -25.10 -1.92 15.78
N CYS A 62 -25.54 -2.40 16.94
CA CYS A 62 -26.85 -3.02 17.09
C CYS A 62 -27.41 -2.75 18.50
N ARG A 63 -28.73 -2.84 18.66
CA ARG A 63 -29.38 -2.83 19.97
C ARG A 63 -29.71 -4.27 20.37
N THR A 64 -29.32 -4.66 21.57
CA THR A 64 -29.62 -5.98 22.15
C THR A 64 -31.08 -6.06 22.60
N ALA A 65 -31.58 -7.27 22.89
CA ALA A 65 -32.90 -7.48 23.47
C ALA A 65 -33.12 -6.75 24.80
N ARG A 66 -32.03 -6.50 25.56
CA ARG A 66 -32.04 -5.74 26.83
C ARG A 66 -32.20 -4.23 26.61
N GLY A 67 -32.14 -3.78 25.36
CA GLY A 67 -32.25 -2.38 24.99
C GLY A 67 -30.91 -1.64 24.96
N ASP A 68 -29.78 -2.31 25.24
CA ASP A 68 -28.45 -1.74 25.21
C ASP A 68 -27.90 -1.63 23.78
N TRP A 69 -27.24 -0.51 23.46
CA TRP A 69 -26.51 -0.35 22.21
C TRP A 69 -25.11 -0.95 22.31
N LEU A 70 -24.80 -1.84 21.38
CA LEU A 70 -23.52 -2.48 21.21
C LEU A 70 -22.84 -2.00 19.93
N ALA A 71 -21.62 -1.49 20.06
CA ALA A 71 -20.76 -1.19 18.93
C ALA A 71 -20.02 -2.44 18.46
N LEU A 72 -20.06 -2.71 17.16
CA LEU A 72 -19.36 -3.83 16.52
C LEU A 72 -17.94 -3.44 16.06
N THR A 73 -17.59 -2.15 16.14
CA THR A 73 -16.23 -1.60 15.96
C THR A 73 -15.91 -0.65 17.13
N ALA A 74 -14.63 -0.43 17.40
CA ALA A 74 -14.20 0.52 18.44
C ALA A 74 -14.57 1.97 18.09
N GLY A 75 -14.40 2.41 16.83
CA GLY A 75 -14.74 3.76 16.39
C GLY A 75 -16.22 4.15 16.54
N GLU A 76 -17.12 3.18 16.67
CA GLU A 76 -18.55 3.40 16.91
C GLU A 76 -18.91 3.47 18.40
N ALA A 77 -18.03 3.01 19.30
CA ALA A 77 -18.29 2.98 20.74
C ALA A 77 -18.38 4.38 21.38
N ASP A 78 -17.73 5.36 20.75
CA ASP A 78 -17.70 6.75 21.21
C ASP A 78 -18.76 7.63 20.53
N GLN A 79 -19.46 7.11 19.52
CA GLN A 79 -20.52 7.85 18.85
C GLN A 79 -21.84 7.75 19.62
N PRO A 80 -22.66 8.82 19.66
CA PRO A 80 -23.97 8.76 20.28
C PRO A 80 -24.85 7.72 19.54
N PRO A 81 -25.71 6.98 20.25
CA PRO A 81 -26.63 6.05 19.60
C PRO A 81 -27.57 6.81 18.65
N PRO A 82 -28.01 6.18 17.55
CA PRO A 82 -28.93 6.81 16.62
C PRO A 82 -30.25 7.09 17.36
N GLN A 83 -30.89 8.23 17.05
CA GLN A 83 -32.24 8.47 17.51
C GLN A 83 -33.17 7.40 16.93
N GLU A 84 -34.04 6.84 17.75
CA GLU A 84 -35.00 5.84 17.30
C GLU A 84 -35.92 6.47 16.26
N ASN A 85 -35.88 5.94 15.05
CA ASN A 85 -36.83 6.34 14.02
C ASN A 85 -38.16 5.64 14.35
N PRO A 86 -39.29 6.36 14.52
CA PRO A 86 -40.58 5.75 14.80
C PRO A 86 -41.04 4.76 13.70
N ALA A 87 -40.45 4.81 12.51
CA ALA A 87 -40.64 3.84 11.43
C ALA A 87 -39.77 2.58 11.59
N ILE A 88 -39.73 1.96 12.77
CA ILE A 88 -39.07 0.67 12.96
C ILE A 88 -39.82 -0.36 12.12
N ARG A 89 -39.14 -0.92 11.11
CA ARG A 89 -39.67 -2.05 10.35
C ARG A 89 -39.25 -3.32 11.06
N GLU A 90 -40.22 -3.97 11.70
CA GLU A 90 -40.04 -5.37 12.05
C GLU A 90 -39.87 -6.14 10.76
N VAL A 91 -38.86 -7.01 10.67
CA VAL A 91 -38.86 -8.03 9.61
C VAL A 91 -40.06 -8.91 9.94
N PRO A 92 -41.17 -8.83 9.16
CA PRO A 92 -42.22 -9.81 9.35
C PRO A 92 -41.57 -11.16 9.09
N ALA A 93 -42.03 -12.21 9.76
CA ALA A 93 -41.56 -13.58 9.52
C ALA A 93 -41.68 -14.06 8.05
N ALA A 94 -42.10 -13.21 7.12
CA ALA A 94 -42.01 -13.39 5.68
C ALA A 94 -41.71 -12.03 5.00
N ILE A 95 -40.65 -11.97 4.20
CA ILE A 95 -40.60 -11.05 3.06
C ILE A 95 -41.55 -11.64 2.02
N ALA A 96 -42.84 -11.41 2.20
CA ALA A 96 -43.84 -11.58 1.15
C ALA A 96 -44.28 -10.17 0.75
N GLY A 97 -43.68 -9.62 -0.31
CA GLY A 97 -44.18 -8.36 -0.84
C GLY A 97 -43.39 -7.71 -1.97
N THR A 98 -42.05 -7.75 -1.92
CA THR A 98 -41.21 -7.06 -2.94
C THR A 98 -40.02 -7.88 -3.43
N GLY A 99 -39.85 -9.08 -2.90
CA GLY A 99 -38.72 -9.95 -3.19
C GLY A 99 -38.95 -10.89 -4.36
N GLY A 100 -37.94 -11.05 -5.21
CA GLY A 100 -37.92 -12.13 -6.20
C GLY A 100 -38.00 -13.52 -5.54
N ARG A 101 -38.01 -14.57 -6.36
CA ARG A 101 -38.15 -15.98 -5.93
C ARG A 101 -37.24 -16.39 -4.74
N ALA A 102 -36.06 -15.77 -4.61
CA ALA A 102 -35.11 -16.01 -3.52
C ALA A 102 -35.63 -15.61 -2.12
N ASP A 103 -36.34 -14.49 -1.99
CA ASP A 103 -36.83 -13.99 -0.70
C ASP A 103 -37.97 -14.86 -0.14
N GLN A 104 -38.76 -15.46 -1.05
CA GLN A 104 -39.80 -16.43 -0.68
C GLN A 104 -39.21 -17.77 -0.23
N GLU A 105 -38.07 -18.19 -0.79
CA GLU A 105 -37.37 -19.42 -0.36
C GLU A 105 -36.68 -19.24 1.01
N LEU A 106 -36.13 -18.05 1.29
CA LEU A 106 -35.54 -17.70 2.59
C LEU A 106 -36.57 -17.66 3.72
N ALA A 107 -37.77 -17.14 3.44
CA ALA A 107 -38.89 -17.14 4.38
C ALA A 107 -39.34 -18.57 4.74
N LYS A 108 -39.38 -19.48 3.75
CA LYS A 108 -39.74 -20.89 3.96
C LYS A 108 -38.72 -21.65 4.82
N ALA A 109 -37.44 -21.27 4.77
CA ALA A 109 -36.37 -21.92 5.55
C ALA A 109 -36.26 -21.43 7.01
N GLY A 110 -37.09 -20.47 7.46
CA GLY A 110 -36.97 -19.85 8.79
C GLY A 110 -35.75 -18.91 8.93
N LEU A 111 -34.94 -18.77 7.88
CA LEU A 111 -33.75 -17.93 7.81
C LEU A 111 -34.08 -16.44 7.62
N ALA A 112 -35.32 -16.11 7.27
CA ALA A 112 -35.82 -14.73 7.25
C ALA A 112 -35.77 -14.02 8.62
N LYS A 113 -35.60 -14.78 9.72
CA LYS A 113 -35.41 -14.21 11.07
C LYS A 113 -33.95 -14.08 11.47
N ALA A 114 -33.00 -14.58 10.67
CA ALA A 114 -31.58 -14.50 10.97
C ALA A 114 -30.87 -13.49 10.06
N GLY A 115 -29.77 -12.89 10.54
CA GLY A 115 -28.97 -11.97 9.74
C GLY A 115 -27.50 -11.98 10.15
N LEU A 116 -26.63 -11.70 9.19
CA LEU A 116 -25.21 -11.39 9.40
C LEU A 116 -25.04 -9.87 9.38
N ALA A 117 -24.48 -9.28 10.44
CA ALA A 117 -24.20 -7.85 10.47
C ALA A 117 -23.08 -7.50 9.49
N ALA A 118 -23.35 -6.67 8.46
CA ALA A 118 -22.29 -5.96 7.75
C ALA A 118 -22.05 -4.58 8.37
N GLY A 119 -20.83 -4.08 8.17
CA GLY A 119 -20.39 -2.81 8.70
C GLY A 119 -20.88 -1.59 7.94
N GLU A 120 -20.59 -0.45 8.56
CA GLU A 120 -20.65 0.91 8.02
C GLU A 120 -20.00 1.05 6.64
N ARG A 121 -20.51 2.02 5.86
CA ARG A 121 -19.91 2.58 4.65
C ARG A 121 -18.40 2.75 4.78
N SER A 122 -17.67 1.76 4.27
CA SER A 122 -16.21 1.75 4.31
C SER A 122 -15.66 1.91 2.90
N ALA A 123 -14.67 2.79 2.73
CA ALA A 123 -13.84 2.80 1.51
C ALA A 123 -13.22 1.41 1.30
N TRP A 124 -12.92 1.03 0.06
CA TRP A 124 -12.46 -0.32 -0.32
C TRP A 124 -11.39 -0.90 0.61
N THR A 125 -10.34 -0.14 0.91
CA THR A 125 -9.30 -0.56 1.86
C THR A 125 -9.87 -0.84 3.25
N GLY A 126 -10.65 0.08 3.83
CA GLY A 126 -11.27 -0.11 5.14
C GLY A 126 -12.23 -1.30 5.17
N PHE A 127 -12.95 -1.52 4.07
CA PHE A 127 -13.81 -2.68 3.89
C PHE A 127 -13.02 -3.98 3.95
N LEU A 128 -11.92 -4.10 3.20
CA LEU A 128 -11.06 -5.29 3.21
C LEU A 128 -10.36 -5.51 4.56
N THR A 129 -9.96 -4.44 5.25
CA THR A 129 -9.14 -4.57 6.47
C THR A 129 -9.94 -4.67 7.76
N GLY A 130 -11.23 -4.31 7.75
CA GLY A 130 -12.08 -4.34 8.94
C GLY A 130 -13.41 -5.05 8.70
N THR A 131 -14.22 -4.54 7.77
CA THR A 131 -15.60 -4.99 7.60
C THR A 131 -15.71 -6.41 7.05
N LEU A 132 -14.99 -6.76 5.99
CA LEU A 132 -15.07 -8.08 5.36
C LEU A 132 -14.58 -9.20 6.30
N PRO A 133 -13.39 -9.14 6.92
CA PRO A 133 -12.95 -10.18 7.85
C PRO A 133 -13.93 -10.44 8.99
N ARG A 134 -14.58 -9.40 9.51
CA ARG A 134 -15.63 -9.53 10.54
C ARG A 134 -16.85 -10.31 10.03
N ILE A 135 -17.34 -9.99 8.84
CA ILE A 135 -18.48 -10.70 8.24
C ILE A 135 -18.12 -12.16 7.98
N LEU A 136 -16.93 -12.42 7.43
CA LEU A 136 -16.43 -13.78 7.19
C LEU A 136 -16.30 -14.57 8.49
N LEU A 137 -15.90 -13.91 9.57
CA LEU A 137 -15.81 -14.53 10.87
C LEU A 137 -17.18 -14.86 11.45
N ALA A 138 -18.15 -13.94 11.38
CA ALA A 138 -19.53 -14.18 11.80
C ALA A 138 -20.21 -15.29 10.97
N ALA A 139 -19.92 -15.34 9.67
CA ALA A 139 -20.46 -16.35 8.75
C ALA A 139 -20.06 -17.79 9.12
N ARG A 140 -18.94 -18.00 9.83
CA ARG A 140 -18.54 -19.33 10.31
C ARG A 140 -19.53 -19.97 11.29
N MET A 141 -20.33 -19.16 11.98
CA MET A 141 -21.37 -19.63 12.90
C MET A 141 -22.78 -19.52 12.34
N ALA A 142 -22.97 -18.76 11.25
CA ALA A 142 -24.28 -18.57 10.65
C ALA A 142 -24.67 -19.78 9.78
N PRO A 143 -25.92 -20.25 9.86
CA PRO A 143 -26.46 -21.24 8.92
C PRO A 143 -26.34 -20.76 7.47
N ALA A 144 -26.15 -21.71 6.54
CA ALA A 144 -26.19 -21.41 5.11
C ALA A 144 -27.53 -20.76 4.74
N GLY A 145 -27.51 -19.79 3.83
CA GLY A 145 -28.68 -19.01 3.45
C GLY A 145 -28.98 -17.81 4.36
N THR A 146 -28.30 -17.65 5.51
CA THR A 146 -28.49 -16.47 6.37
C THR A 146 -28.12 -15.20 5.58
N PRO A 147 -29.01 -14.21 5.44
CA PRO A 147 -28.72 -13.00 4.67
C PRO A 147 -27.65 -12.12 5.33
N VAL A 148 -26.79 -11.51 4.51
CA VAL A 148 -25.86 -10.46 4.93
C VAL A 148 -26.54 -9.11 4.80
N LEU A 149 -26.71 -8.40 5.92
CA LEU A 149 -27.35 -7.09 5.95
C LEU A 149 -26.34 -6.03 5.54
N VAL A 150 -26.50 -5.39 4.39
CA VAL A 150 -25.56 -4.41 3.82
C VAL A 150 -26.24 -3.09 3.55
N ASP A 151 -25.52 -1.98 3.65
CA ASP A 151 -26.06 -0.67 3.26
C ASP A 151 -26.38 -0.64 1.75
N ALA A 152 -27.52 -0.05 1.40
CA ALA A 152 -27.98 0.04 0.01
C ALA A 152 -26.94 0.71 -0.91
N ASP A 153 -26.16 1.66 -0.40
CA ASP A 153 -25.12 2.37 -1.14
C ASP A 153 -23.71 1.79 -0.95
N LEU A 154 -23.57 0.58 -0.41
CA LEU A 154 -22.29 -0.11 -0.32
C LEU A 154 -21.63 -0.17 -1.72
N PRO A 155 -20.35 0.22 -1.87
CA PRO A 155 -19.69 0.28 -3.17
C PRO A 155 -19.78 -1.06 -3.93
N PRO A 156 -19.97 -1.05 -5.27
CA PRO A 156 -20.11 -2.27 -6.06
C PRO A 156 -18.97 -3.27 -5.88
N VAL A 157 -17.73 -2.80 -5.72
CA VAL A 157 -16.56 -3.65 -5.46
C VAL A 157 -16.67 -4.41 -4.14
N CYS A 158 -17.20 -3.79 -3.09
CA CYS A 158 -17.42 -4.42 -1.79
C CYS A 158 -18.53 -5.47 -1.87
N ARG A 159 -19.61 -5.19 -2.61
CA ARG A 159 -20.70 -6.16 -2.88
C ARG A 159 -20.19 -7.37 -3.65
N ALA A 160 -19.39 -7.14 -4.69
CA ALA A 160 -18.75 -8.21 -5.45
C ALA A 160 -17.85 -9.08 -4.55
N ALA A 161 -17.08 -8.47 -3.65
CA ALA A 161 -16.24 -9.21 -2.70
C ALA A 161 -17.08 -10.10 -1.77
N LEU A 162 -18.21 -9.62 -1.25
CA LEU A 162 -19.13 -10.43 -0.44
C LEU A 162 -19.71 -11.59 -1.23
N GLY A 163 -20.18 -11.34 -2.47
CA GLY A 163 -20.72 -12.39 -3.33
C GLY A 163 -19.70 -13.49 -3.65
N LEU A 164 -18.42 -13.13 -3.83
CA LEU A 164 -17.34 -14.09 -4.07
C LEU A 164 -16.97 -14.88 -2.81
N CYS A 165 -16.97 -14.26 -1.63
CA CYS A 165 -16.55 -14.93 -0.39
C CYS A 165 -17.67 -15.70 0.29
N LEU A 166 -18.94 -15.30 0.09
CA LEU A 166 -20.11 -15.83 0.78
C LEU A 166 -21.22 -16.18 -0.23
N PRO A 167 -20.97 -17.05 -1.23
CA PRO A 167 -21.95 -17.36 -2.27
C PRO A 167 -23.24 -18.01 -1.73
N GLY A 168 -23.17 -18.64 -0.55
CA GLY A 168 -24.33 -19.22 0.14
C GLY A 168 -25.13 -18.25 1.01
N HIS A 169 -24.77 -16.95 1.04
CA HIS A 169 -25.43 -15.94 1.88
C HIS A 169 -25.92 -14.77 1.01
N PRO A 170 -27.24 -14.62 0.82
CA PRO A 170 -27.79 -13.55 -0.02
C PRO A 170 -27.53 -12.18 0.62
N LEU A 171 -27.35 -11.15 -0.20
CA LEU A 171 -27.21 -9.78 0.28
C LEU A 171 -28.59 -9.14 0.44
N ARG A 172 -28.84 -8.51 1.59
CA ARG A 172 -30.06 -7.76 1.88
C ARG A 172 -29.71 -6.29 2.11
N ASP A 173 -30.26 -5.43 1.27
CA ASP A 173 -30.05 -3.99 1.37
C ASP A 173 -30.82 -3.38 2.54
N LEU A 174 -30.13 -2.54 3.30
CA LEU A 174 -30.66 -1.61 4.30
C LEU A 174 -30.68 -0.20 3.69
N VAL A 175 -31.87 0.39 3.59
CA VAL A 175 -32.04 1.73 3.04
C VAL A 175 -31.62 2.78 4.09
N PRO A 176 -31.01 3.92 3.71
CA PRO A 176 -30.67 4.97 4.67
C PRO A 176 -31.85 5.37 5.57
N GLY A 177 -31.62 5.36 6.89
CA GLY A 177 -32.63 5.66 7.91
C GLY A 177 -33.52 4.47 8.32
N GLU A 178 -33.37 3.31 7.68
CA GLU A 178 -34.04 2.07 8.05
C GLU A 178 -33.45 1.49 9.35
N GLN A 179 -34.32 0.93 10.19
CA GLN A 179 -33.94 0.13 11.35
C GLN A 179 -34.65 -1.21 11.25
N LEU A 180 -33.88 -2.29 11.28
CA LEU A 180 -34.35 -3.64 11.01
C LEU A 180 -34.25 -4.50 12.27
N ARG A 181 -35.37 -5.09 12.69
CA ARG A 181 -35.37 -6.02 13.83
C ARG A 181 -35.22 -7.46 13.37
N ILE A 182 -34.15 -8.09 13.81
CA ILE A 182 -33.71 -9.43 13.43
C ILE A 182 -33.94 -10.37 14.60
N GLY A 183 -34.61 -11.49 14.38
CA GLY A 183 -34.80 -12.50 15.42
C GLY A 183 -33.47 -13.06 15.93
N ARG A 184 -32.50 -13.30 15.04
CA ARG A 184 -31.17 -13.79 15.36
C ARG A 184 -30.06 -13.10 14.56
N LEU A 185 -29.22 -12.30 15.21
CA LEU A 185 -28.09 -11.64 14.57
C LEU A 185 -26.79 -12.39 14.87
N TYR A 186 -26.07 -12.80 13.83
CA TYR A 186 -24.69 -13.26 13.93
C TYR A 186 -23.77 -12.07 13.62
N ALA A 187 -22.86 -11.77 14.54
CA ALA A 187 -21.92 -10.67 14.41
C ALA A 187 -20.55 -11.10 14.91
N ALA A 188 -19.53 -10.30 14.63
CA ALA A 188 -18.23 -10.47 15.25
C ALA A 188 -17.74 -9.13 15.77
N LEU A 189 -17.05 -9.15 16.90
CA LEU A 189 -16.32 -8.01 17.42
C LEU A 189 -14.89 -8.12 16.92
N THR A 190 -14.48 -7.11 16.16
CA THR A 190 -13.10 -6.87 15.78
C THR A 190 -12.67 -5.55 16.39
N GLY A 191 -11.37 -5.39 16.61
CA GLY A 191 -10.83 -4.14 17.13
C GLY A 191 -11.04 -2.92 16.24
N ASP A 192 -10.47 -1.80 16.65
CA ASP A 192 -10.52 -0.57 15.87
C ASP A 192 -9.95 -0.77 14.45
N PRO A 193 -10.69 -0.39 13.39
CA PRO A 193 -10.16 -0.35 12.03
C PRO A 193 -9.00 0.64 11.84
N GLU A 194 -8.85 1.65 12.71
CA GLU A 194 -7.73 2.61 12.66
C GLU A 194 -6.44 2.08 13.33
N ASP A 195 -6.54 1.24 14.36
CA ASP A 195 -5.40 0.74 15.16
C ASP A 195 -4.66 -0.47 14.57
N LEU A 196 -4.77 -0.72 13.27
CA LEU A 196 -4.04 -1.81 12.60
C LEU A 196 -4.29 -3.20 13.20
N THR A 197 -5.56 -3.57 13.21
CA THR A 197 -6.04 -4.86 13.72
C THR A 197 -6.00 -5.99 12.69
N LEU A 198 -5.47 -5.72 11.48
CA LEU A 198 -5.13 -6.76 10.52
C LEU A 198 -4.19 -7.77 11.19
N SER A 199 -4.63 -9.02 11.25
CA SER A 199 -3.83 -10.13 11.75
C SER A 199 -3.62 -11.18 10.66
N PRO A 200 -2.65 -12.10 10.84
CA PRO A 200 -2.53 -13.25 9.96
C PRO A 200 -3.84 -14.04 9.80
N ALA A 201 -4.68 -14.06 10.85
CA ALA A 201 -5.99 -14.70 10.77
C ALA A 201 -6.97 -13.96 9.84
N ASP A 202 -6.92 -12.63 9.72
CA ASP A 202 -7.72 -11.91 8.71
C ASP A 202 -7.25 -12.25 7.31
N MET A 203 -5.94 -12.30 7.09
CA MET A 203 -5.41 -12.65 5.78
C MET A 203 -5.79 -14.07 5.36
N ASN A 204 -5.86 -14.99 6.31
CA ASN A 204 -6.40 -16.33 6.07
C ASN A 204 -7.89 -16.28 5.68
N LEU A 205 -8.70 -15.42 6.30
CA LEU A 205 -10.10 -15.22 5.88
C LEU A 205 -10.19 -14.63 4.47
N LEU A 206 -9.29 -13.72 4.11
CA LEU A 206 -9.22 -13.11 2.77
C LEU A 206 -8.63 -14.04 1.70
N SER A 207 -8.07 -15.19 2.07
CA SER A 207 -7.44 -16.13 1.12
C SER A 207 -8.42 -16.67 0.08
N GLY A 208 -9.69 -16.87 0.45
CA GLY A 208 -10.74 -17.28 -0.48
C GLY A 208 -10.97 -16.25 -1.58
N LEU A 209 -10.92 -14.96 -1.23
CA LEU A 209 -11.03 -13.87 -2.21
C LEU A 209 -9.84 -13.84 -3.17
N ARG A 210 -8.62 -14.06 -2.67
CA ARG A 210 -7.39 -14.16 -3.50
C ARG A 210 -7.48 -15.29 -4.53
N ALA A 211 -8.18 -16.37 -4.21
CA ALA A 211 -8.37 -17.51 -5.10
C ALA A 211 -9.46 -17.29 -6.17
N ALA A 212 -10.33 -16.30 -5.98
CA ALA A 212 -11.53 -16.10 -6.82
C ALA A 212 -11.28 -15.45 -8.18
N GLY A 213 -10.04 -15.10 -8.53
CA GLY A 213 -9.71 -14.46 -9.79
C GLY A 213 -9.96 -15.36 -11.01
N THR A 214 -10.74 -14.86 -11.97
CA THR A 214 -11.03 -15.52 -13.25
C THR A 214 -10.23 -14.86 -14.38
N GLY A 215 -9.60 -15.65 -15.25
CA GLY A 215 -8.85 -15.14 -16.41
C GLY A 215 -7.38 -15.57 -16.47
N ARG A 216 -6.75 -15.29 -17.62
CA ARG A 216 -5.33 -15.60 -17.87
C ARG A 216 -4.48 -14.52 -17.22
N ALA A 217 -3.71 -14.92 -16.21
CA ALA A 217 -2.73 -14.05 -15.59
C ALA A 217 -1.51 -13.93 -16.52
N ALA A 218 -1.10 -12.71 -16.88
CA ALA A 218 0.10 -12.51 -17.67
C ALA A 218 1.32 -12.71 -16.75
N ALA A 219 1.99 -13.84 -16.90
CA ALA A 219 3.01 -14.28 -15.96
C ALA A 219 4.21 -13.33 -15.90
N GLY A 220 4.53 -12.81 -14.72
CA GLY A 220 5.77 -12.07 -14.46
C GLY A 220 5.74 -10.58 -14.82
N GLU A 221 4.57 -10.01 -15.14
CA GLU A 221 4.44 -8.59 -15.49
C GLU A 221 4.78 -7.65 -14.32
N ARG A 222 5.22 -6.45 -14.68
CA ARG A 222 5.35 -5.31 -13.76
C ARG A 222 4.14 -4.41 -14.03
N LEU A 223 3.34 -4.12 -13.03
CA LEU A 223 2.10 -3.39 -13.19
C LEU A 223 2.19 -2.00 -12.58
N LEU A 224 1.65 -1.00 -13.27
CA LEU A 224 1.30 0.29 -12.70
C LEU A 224 -0.23 0.35 -12.61
N LEU A 225 -0.77 0.30 -11.40
CA LEU A 225 -2.20 0.42 -11.17
C LEU A 225 -2.55 1.89 -10.96
N TRP A 226 -3.56 2.33 -11.70
CA TRP A 226 -4.06 3.70 -11.69
C TRP A 226 -5.59 3.69 -11.57
N SER A 227 -6.17 4.76 -11.02
CA SER A 227 -7.60 5.02 -11.11
C SER A 227 -7.84 6.46 -11.56
N SER A 228 -8.74 6.63 -12.52
CA SER A 228 -9.20 7.93 -13.01
C SER A 228 -10.16 8.66 -12.06
N GLU A 229 -10.67 8.02 -11.00
CA GLU A 229 -11.77 8.53 -10.16
C GLU A 229 -11.35 9.20 -8.83
N THR A 230 -10.06 9.26 -8.50
CA THR A 230 -9.65 9.58 -7.12
C THR A 230 -9.35 11.04 -6.82
N ALA A 231 -9.75 11.46 -5.61
CA ALA A 231 -9.54 12.79 -5.03
C ALA A 231 -8.08 13.13 -4.66
N ARG A 232 -7.12 12.20 -4.81
CA ARG A 232 -5.69 12.46 -4.57
C ARG A 232 -4.95 12.47 -5.88
N THR A 233 -4.35 13.59 -6.22
CA THR A 233 -3.79 13.81 -7.55
C THR A 233 -2.27 13.70 -7.50
N LEU A 234 -1.72 12.62 -8.07
CA LEU A 234 -0.29 12.54 -8.38
C LEU A 234 0.01 13.53 -9.51
N ARG A 235 0.68 14.65 -9.19
CA ARG A 235 0.84 15.77 -10.13
C ARG A 235 1.69 15.41 -11.35
N ASN A 236 2.68 14.54 -11.16
CA ASN A 236 3.56 14.06 -12.23
C ASN A 236 3.18 12.66 -12.70
N ALA A 237 1.90 12.31 -12.68
CA ALA A 237 1.40 11.02 -13.13
C ALA A 237 1.86 10.64 -14.54
N THR A 238 1.69 11.53 -15.52
CA THR A 238 2.08 11.26 -16.91
C THR A 238 3.60 11.05 -17.06
N PRO A 239 4.47 11.95 -16.55
CA PRO A 239 5.92 11.69 -16.55
C PRO A 239 6.32 10.40 -15.82
N LEU A 240 5.72 10.12 -14.66
CA LEU A 240 6.04 8.91 -13.89
C LEU A 240 5.61 7.64 -14.63
N ARG A 241 4.42 7.64 -15.23
CA ARG A 241 3.93 6.55 -16.06
C ARG A 241 4.90 6.24 -17.18
N HIS A 242 5.31 7.25 -17.96
CA HIS A 242 6.28 7.06 -19.05
C HIS A 242 7.62 6.50 -18.54
N ALA A 243 8.10 6.98 -17.39
CA ALA A 243 9.33 6.46 -16.79
C ALA A 243 9.19 4.98 -16.37
N LEU A 244 8.03 4.56 -15.84
CA LEU A 244 7.76 3.18 -15.45
C LEU A 244 7.54 2.27 -16.67
N GLU A 245 6.85 2.75 -17.70
CA GLU A 245 6.68 2.06 -18.99
C GLU A 245 8.03 1.83 -19.67
N ALA A 246 8.94 2.80 -19.61
CA ALA A 246 10.32 2.64 -20.08
C ALA A 246 11.11 1.55 -19.30
N ARG A 247 10.64 1.16 -18.11
CA ARG A 247 11.14 0.01 -17.33
C ARG A 247 10.29 -1.25 -17.53
N GLY A 248 9.46 -1.30 -18.56
CA GLY A 248 8.61 -2.45 -18.90
C GLY A 248 7.41 -2.64 -17.97
N CYS A 249 6.94 -1.58 -17.31
CA CYS A 249 5.67 -1.65 -16.58
C CYS A 249 4.48 -1.50 -17.53
N VAL A 250 3.47 -2.33 -17.34
CA VAL A 250 2.17 -2.23 -18.01
C VAL A 250 1.24 -1.40 -17.15
N THR A 251 0.67 -0.33 -17.73
CA THR A 251 -0.30 0.51 -17.05
C THR A 251 -1.69 -0.12 -17.14
N LEU A 252 -2.36 -0.29 -15.99
CA LEU A 252 -3.74 -0.75 -15.90
C LEU A 252 -4.59 0.32 -15.20
N ASP A 253 -5.61 0.80 -15.90
CA ASP A 253 -6.69 1.58 -15.26
C ASP A 253 -7.66 0.60 -14.60
N MET A 254 -7.78 0.71 -13.29
CA MET A 254 -8.63 -0.15 -12.47
C MET A 254 -10.06 0.39 -12.38
N THR A 255 -10.31 1.61 -12.88
CA THR A 255 -11.65 2.19 -12.94
C THR A 255 -12.56 1.32 -13.81
N GLY A 256 -13.69 0.90 -13.25
CA GLY A 256 -14.67 0.06 -13.94
C GLY A 256 -14.29 -1.41 -14.13
N MET A 257 -13.08 -1.83 -13.76
CA MET A 257 -12.67 -3.23 -13.85
C MET A 257 -13.40 -4.09 -12.81
N ALA A 258 -13.92 -5.24 -13.23
CA ALA A 258 -14.62 -6.14 -12.32
C ALA A 258 -13.64 -6.74 -11.29
N LEU A 259 -14.10 -6.98 -10.06
CA LEU A 259 -13.24 -7.50 -8.99
C LEU A 259 -12.50 -8.81 -9.34
N PRO A 260 -13.14 -9.82 -9.97
CA PRO A 260 -12.41 -11.02 -10.41
C PRO A 260 -11.27 -10.74 -11.39
N GLU A 261 -11.46 -9.77 -12.30
CA GLU A 261 -10.44 -9.35 -13.27
C GLU A 261 -9.29 -8.64 -12.57
N ARG A 262 -9.60 -7.76 -11.60
CA ARG A 262 -8.59 -7.09 -10.76
C ARG A 262 -7.71 -8.11 -10.02
N ILE A 263 -8.34 -9.13 -9.41
CA ILE A 263 -7.62 -10.22 -8.73
C ILE A 263 -6.76 -11.01 -9.72
N ALA A 264 -7.30 -11.33 -10.90
CA ALA A 264 -6.60 -12.10 -11.92
C ALA A 264 -5.36 -11.36 -12.46
N ALA A 265 -5.45 -10.04 -12.66
CA ALA A 265 -4.32 -9.21 -13.08
C ALA A 265 -3.17 -9.24 -12.05
N LEU A 266 -3.52 -9.22 -10.75
CA LEU A 266 -2.52 -9.19 -9.67
C LEU A 266 -1.88 -10.55 -9.40
N ARG A 267 -2.55 -11.65 -9.74
CA ARG A 267 -2.14 -13.03 -9.40
C ARG A 267 -0.77 -13.44 -9.94
N SER A 268 -0.26 -12.77 -10.97
CA SER A 268 1.03 -13.13 -11.56
C SER A 268 2.00 -11.96 -11.70
N ALA A 269 1.66 -10.82 -11.09
CA ALA A 269 2.51 -9.65 -11.11
C ALA A 269 3.77 -9.90 -10.28
N ARG A 270 4.94 -9.66 -10.89
CA ARG A 270 6.23 -9.68 -10.19
C ARG A 270 6.41 -8.41 -9.35
N ALA A 271 5.96 -7.29 -9.89
CA ALA A 271 6.00 -6.00 -9.24
C ALA A 271 4.71 -5.22 -9.49
N VAL A 272 4.24 -4.48 -8.49
CA VAL A 272 3.02 -3.66 -8.57
C VAL A 272 3.30 -2.28 -8.00
N VAL A 273 3.10 -1.24 -8.80
CA VAL A 273 3.14 0.16 -8.38
C VAL A 273 1.70 0.64 -8.22
N LEU A 274 1.33 1.01 -7.00
CA LEU A 274 0.01 1.47 -6.61
C LEU A 274 0.05 3.00 -6.58
N ALA A 275 -0.38 3.63 -7.67
CA ALA A 275 -0.35 5.09 -7.80
C ALA A 275 -1.45 5.79 -7.00
N ASP A 276 -2.50 5.04 -6.64
CA ASP A 276 -3.67 5.55 -5.96
C ASP A 276 -3.88 4.85 -4.61
N PRO A 277 -4.01 5.62 -3.51
CA PRO A 277 -4.33 5.09 -2.19
C PRO A 277 -5.61 4.25 -2.11
N ALA A 278 -6.61 4.49 -2.97
CA ALA A 278 -7.83 3.69 -2.99
C ALA A 278 -7.58 2.26 -3.50
N LEU A 279 -6.56 2.07 -4.35
CA LEU A 279 -6.12 0.77 -4.85
C LEU A 279 -5.23 0.01 -3.86
N LEU A 280 -4.83 0.62 -2.74
CA LEU A 280 -4.01 -0.07 -1.74
C LEU A 280 -4.72 -1.28 -1.12
N GLY A 281 -6.06 -1.30 -1.11
CA GLY A 281 -6.81 -2.51 -0.77
C GLY A 281 -6.49 -3.69 -1.68
N ASP A 282 -6.24 -3.43 -2.98
CA ASP A 282 -5.89 -4.47 -3.94
C ASP A 282 -4.53 -5.11 -3.68
N ALA A 283 -3.63 -4.40 -3.01
CA ALA A 283 -2.36 -4.98 -2.54
C ALA A 283 -2.62 -6.24 -1.70
N LEU A 284 -3.69 -6.24 -0.89
CA LEU A 284 -4.07 -7.40 -0.07
C LEU A 284 -4.63 -8.56 -0.91
N LEU A 285 -4.95 -8.35 -2.19
CA LEU A 285 -5.46 -9.39 -3.09
C LEU A 285 -4.38 -10.06 -3.93
N ALA A 286 -3.21 -9.45 -4.04
CA ALA A 286 -2.10 -10.05 -4.77
C ALA A 286 -1.56 -11.31 -4.05
N PRO A 287 -0.83 -12.19 -4.76
CA PRO A 287 -0.17 -13.33 -4.15
C PRO A 287 1.05 -12.90 -3.35
N GLY A 288 1.39 -13.68 -2.32
CA GLY A 288 2.62 -13.47 -1.56
C GLY A 288 3.86 -13.51 -2.47
N GLY A 289 4.88 -12.73 -2.12
CA GLY A 289 6.16 -12.66 -2.83
C GLY A 289 6.28 -11.52 -3.84
N ALA A 290 5.16 -10.92 -4.28
CA ALA A 290 5.19 -9.75 -5.16
C ALA A 290 5.91 -8.56 -4.49
N GLN A 291 6.66 -7.80 -5.29
CA GLN A 291 7.22 -6.52 -4.88
C GLN A 291 6.18 -5.42 -5.07
N MET A 292 5.90 -4.63 -4.03
CA MET A 292 4.85 -3.62 -4.08
C MET A 292 5.40 -2.25 -3.75
N PHE A 293 4.92 -1.24 -4.47
CA PHE A 293 5.27 0.15 -4.25
C PHE A 293 4.00 0.95 -4.02
N ALA A 294 3.82 1.49 -2.82
CA ALA A 294 2.70 2.37 -2.49
C ALA A 294 3.12 3.83 -2.66
N LEU A 295 2.53 4.55 -3.62
CA LEU A 295 2.82 5.97 -3.83
C LEU A 295 1.96 6.80 -2.88
N LEU A 296 2.60 7.43 -1.89
CA LEU A 296 1.88 8.08 -0.79
C LEU A 296 2.40 9.51 -0.56
N PRO A 297 1.51 10.46 -0.21
CA PRO A 297 1.91 11.79 0.24
C PRO A 297 2.56 11.74 1.64
N GLU A 298 3.40 12.74 1.94
CA GLU A 298 3.88 13.02 3.29
C GLU A 298 2.73 13.10 4.31
N GLY A 299 2.94 12.59 5.52
CA GLY A 299 1.94 12.58 6.60
C GLY A 299 0.95 11.40 6.56
N THR A 300 1.09 10.47 5.61
CA THR A 300 0.35 9.19 5.63
C THR A 300 0.89 8.25 6.72
N ASP A 301 0.03 7.44 7.33
CA ASP A 301 0.48 6.38 8.25
C ASP A 301 1.24 5.27 7.52
N LEU A 302 2.57 5.26 7.68
CA LEU A 302 3.48 4.33 7.00
C LEU A 302 3.45 2.93 7.63
N HIS A 303 3.13 2.84 8.93
CA HIS A 303 3.04 1.55 9.63
C HIS A 303 1.90 0.71 9.07
N ARG A 304 0.79 1.38 8.73
CA ARG A 304 -0.36 0.71 8.15
C ARG A 304 -0.03 -0.08 6.90
N TRP A 305 0.70 0.55 5.99
CA TRP A 305 1.01 -0.04 4.70
C TRP A 305 2.14 -1.06 4.79
N SER A 306 3.09 -0.84 5.68
CA SER A 306 4.10 -1.86 6.02
C SER A 306 3.45 -3.15 6.53
N LEU A 307 2.51 -3.03 7.47
CA LEU A 307 1.80 -4.17 8.04
C LEU A 307 0.96 -4.90 6.97
N ALA A 308 0.22 -4.17 6.14
CA ALA A 308 -0.54 -4.73 5.03
C ALA A 308 0.36 -5.55 4.07
N GLY A 309 1.53 -5.00 3.73
CA GLY A 309 2.53 -5.71 2.93
C GLY A 309 3.01 -7.00 3.59
N GLN A 310 3.44 -6.94 4.84
CA GLN A 310 3.93 -8.10 5.58
C GLN A 310 2.89 -9.20 5.70
N LEU A 311 1.66 -8.85 6.10
CA LEU A 311 0.58 -9.80 6.29
C LEU A 311 0.12 -10.42 4.97
N GLY A 312 0.15 -9.65 3.87
CA GLY A 312 -0.08 -10.19 2.54
C GLY A 312 1.06 -11.07 2.01
N GLY A 313 2.21 -11.10 2.68
CA GLY A 313 3.41 -11.80 2.25
C GLY A 313 4.19 -11.06 1.17
N HIS A 314 3.96 -9.76 1.01
CA HIS A 314 4.57 -8.91 -0.02
C HIS A 314 5.80 -8.18 0.49
N ARG A 315 6.68 -7.80 -0.45
CA ARG A 315 7.76 -6.85 -0.18
C ARG A 315 7.26 -5.45 -0.50
N MET A 316 6.55 -4.83 0.45
CA MET A 316 6.00 -3.49 0.31
C MET A 316 7.05 -2.42 0.62
N THR A 317 7.24 -1.50 -0.30
CA THR A 317 8.02 -0.27 -0.14
C THR A 317 7.09 0.92 -0.29
N VAL A 318 7.00 1.77 0.73
CA VAL A 318 6.26 3.02 0.65
C VAL A 318 7.15 4.07 -0.01
N VAL A 319 6.65 4.71 -1.06
CA VAL A 319 7.37 5.76 -1.78
C VAL A 319 6.71 7.08 -1.43
N LEU A 320 7.43 7.90 -0.68
CA LEU A 320 6.91 9.18 -0.21
C LEU A 320 7.11 10.28 -1.22
N GLY A 321 6.00 10.79 -1.75
CA GLY A 321 5.99 11.98 -2.57
C GLY A 321 6.07 13.24 -1.72
N SER A 322 6.80 14.23 -2.24
CA SER A 322 6.93 15.52 -1.57
C SER A 322 5.68 16.39 -1.79
N ALA A 323 5.23 17.07 -0.73
CA ALA A 323 4.14 18.04 -0.80
C ALA A 323 4.63 19.46 -1.13
N ARG A 324 5.87 19.61 -1.65
CA ARG A 324 6.64 20.88 -1.73
C ARG A 324 5.91 22.07 -2.38
N TYR A 325 4.79 21.87 -3.06
CA TYR A 325 4.00 22.95 -3.67
C TYR A 325 2.81 23.48 -2.85
N HIS A 326 2.47 22.91 -1.68
CA HIS A 326 1.30 23.36 -0.92
C HIS A 326 1.55 24.44 0.14
N ARG A 327 2.80 24.75 0.51
CA ARG A 327 3.06 25.81 1.51
C ARG A 327 2.77 27.23 1.00
N LEU A 328 2.67 27.46 -0.31
CA LEU A 328 2.46 28.80 -0.90
C LEU A 328 1.00 29.12 -1.27
N ARG A 329 0.05 28.17 -1.22
CA ARG A 329 -1.33 28.41 -1.68
C ARG A 329 -2.47 28.06 -0.71
N ARG A 330 -2.17 27.83 0.58
CA ARG A 330 -3.23 27.66 1.60
C ARG A 330 -4.11 28.90 1.83
N ARG A 331 -3.76 30.07 1.29
CA ARG A 331 -4.58 31.29 1.38
C ARG A 331 -5.68 31.44 0.32
N PHE A 332 -5.72 30.61 -0.73
CA PHE A 332 -6.62 30.84 -1.87
C PHE A 332 -7.35 29.60 -2.42
N LEU A 333 -7.39 28.49 -1.67
CA LEU A 333 -8.23 27.36 -2.07
C LEU A 333 -9.68 27.61 -1.63
N PRO A 334 -10.66 27.58 -2.57
CA PRO A 334 -12.08 27.69 -2.24
C PRO A 334 -12.46 26.56 -1.28
N HIS A 335 -13.41 26.83 -0.38
CA HIS A 335 -13.73 26.02 0.80
C HIS A 335 -14.26 24.59 0.54
N GLY A 336 -14.18 24.07 -0.70
CA GLY A 336 -14.56 22.70 -1.07
C GLY A 336 -13.40 21.71 -1.24
N LEU A 337 -12.14 22.15 -1.39
CA LEU A 337 -10.99 21.27 -1.70
C LEU A 337 -10.15 20.90 -0.46
N ARG A 338 -10.76 20.80 0.73
CA ARG A 338 -10.02 20.51 1.98
C ARG A 338 -9.53 19.05 2.10
N GLY A 339 -9.82 18.17 1.13
CA GLY A 339 -9.47 16.74 1.16
C GLY A 339 -8.47 16.25 0.11
N GLU A 340 -8.17 17.05 -0.92
CA GLU A 340 -7.29 16.63 -2.01
C GLU A 340 -5.82 16.90 -1.66
N GLN A 341 -5.08 15.83 -1.37
CA GLN A 341 -3.62 15.92 -1.22
C GLN A 341 -2.99 15.76 -2.60
N VAL A 342 -2.50 16.85 -3.18
CA VAL A 342 -1.69 16.81 -4.41
C VAL A 342 -0.23 16.61 -4.02
N PHE A 343 0.42 15.63 -4.62
CA PHE A 343 1.82 15.31 -4.32
C PHE A 343 2.59 14.97 -5.58
N HIS A 344 3.93 15.00 -5.45
CA HIS A 344 4.86 14.67 -6.52
C HIS A 344 5.79 13.55 -6.06
N VAL A 345 5.89 12.49 -6.85
CA VAL A 345 6.84 11.39 -6.58
C VAL A 345 8.00 11.48 -7.55
N ASP A 346 9.21 11.64 -7.03
CA ASP A 346 10.40 11.59 -7.87
C ASP A 346 10.58 10.16 -8.42
N PRO A 347 10.62 9.95 -9.75
CA PRO A 347 10.81 8.62 -10.34
C PRO A 347 12.06 7.91 -9.81
N HIS A 348 13.11 8.65 -9.46
CA HIS A 348 14.35 8.06 -8.96
C HIS A 348 14.18 7.34 -7.61
N LEU A 349 13.07 7.55 -6.90
CA LEU A 349 12.73 6.82 -5.67
C LEU A 349 12.15 5.41 -5.93
N ILE A 350 11.80 5.07 -7.18
CA ILE A 350 11.12 3.81 -7.55
C ILE A 350 11.90 3.03 -8.61
N LEU A 351 12.37 3.73 -9.64
CA LEU A 351 13.06 3.11 -10.79
C LEU A 351 14.24 2.20 -10.40
N PRO A 352 15.02 2.47 -9.33
CA PRO A 352 16.10 1.57 -8.92
C PRO A 352 15.62 0.14 -8.62
N PHE A 353 14.39 -0.02 -8.13
CA PHE A 353 13.82 -1.32 -7.81
C PHE A 353 13.27 -2.07 -9.03
N LEU A 354 13.16 -1.37 -10.17
CA LEU A 354 12.62 -1.88 -11.43
C LEU A 354 13.73 -1.82 -12.50
N PRO A 355 14.71 -2.75 -12.46
CA PRO A 355 15.86 -2.70 -13.34
C PRO A 355 15.40 -2.73 -14.80
N ALA A 356 15.96 -1.83 -15.59
CA ALA A 356 15.76 -1.79 -17.03
C ALA A 356 16.21 -3.13 -17.66
N PRO A 357 15.68 -3.51 -18.83
CA PRO A 357 16.33 -4.52 -19.67
C PRO A 357 17.80 -4.13 -19.85
N PRO A 358 18.74 -5.08 -19.84
CA PRO A 358 20.14 -4.78 -20.08
C PRO A 358 20.25 -4.07 -21.44
N ALA A 359 20.70 -2.81 -21.42
CA ALA A 359 20.98 -2.08 -22.63
C ALA A 359 22.19 -2.74 -23.32
N PRO A 360 22.22 -2.81 -24.66
CA PRO A 360 23.43 -3.20 -25.37
C PRO A 360 24.57 -2.23 -24.98
N PRO A 361 25.83 -2.70 -24.92
CA PRO A 361 26.95 -1.82 -24.68
C PRO A 361 26.99 -0.73 -25.77
N GLN A 362 26.83 0.52 -25.35
CA GLN A 362 26.94 1.68 -26.23
C GLN A 362 28.31 2.32 -26.03
N ASP A 363 28.88 2.82 -27.13
CA ASP A 363 30.06 3.67 -27.10
C ASP A 363 29.65 5.05 -26.57
N LEU A 364 29.58 5.16 -25.25
CA LEU A 364 29.19 6.37 -24.55
C LEU A 364 30.39 7.32 -24.42
N SER A 365 30.13 8.62 -24.58
CA SER A 365 31.11 9.66 -24.28
C SER A 365 31.45 9.71 -22.78
N PRO A 366 32.59 10.30 -22.38
CA PRO A 366 32.94 10.46 -20.97
C PRO A 366 31.84 11.15 -20.14
N THR A 367 31.21 12.20 -20.67
CA THR A 367 30.09 12.89 -20.02
C THR A 367 28.88 11.97 -19.83
N ALA A 368 28.49 11.22 -20.87
CA ALA A 368 27.37 10.28 -20.78
C ALA A 368 27.64 9.14 -19.79
N LEU A 369 28.89 8.71 -19.64
CA LEU A 369 29.31 7.75 -18.61
C LEU A 369 29.24 8.34 -17.19
N LEU A 370 29.63 9.61 -17.01
CA LEU A 370 29.47 10.28 -15.73
C LEU A 370 28.01 10.57 -15.38
N ASP A 371 27.16 10.90 -16.36
CA ASP A 371 25.71 10.98 -16.18
C ASP A 371 25.14 9.63 -15.73
N ALA A 372 25.56 8.54 -16.39
CA ALA A 372 25.15 7.18 -16.01
C ALA A 372 25.64 6.81 -14.60
N LEU A 373 26.87 7.17 -14.23
CA LEU A 373 27.41 6.95 -12.88
C LEU A 373 26.72 7.80 -11.82
N TYR A 374 26.40 9.05 -12.13
CA TYR A 374 25.65 9.95 -11.24
C TYR A 374 24.22 9.45 -11.04
N GLY A 375 23.57 8.99 -12.10
CA GLY A 375 22.30 8.27 -12.00
C GLY A 375 22.43 7.01 -11.14
N ALA A 376 23.46 6.20 -11.37
CA ALA A 376 23.70 4.97 -10.60
C ALA A 376 24.03 5.23 -9.13
N SER A 377 24.69 6.34 -8.78
CA SER A 377 24.93 6.71 -7.38
C SER A 377 23.65 7.18 -6.69
N PHE A 378 22.72 7.81 -7.42
CA PHE A 378 21.35 8.05 -6.94
C PHE A 378 20.63 6.72 -6.70
N GLU A 379 20.67 5.80 -7.67
CA GLU A 379 20.03 4.49 -7.52
C GLU A 379 20.63 3.73 -6.31
N ALA A 380 21.94 3.79 -6.11
CA ALA A 380 22.62 3.21 -4.96
C ALA A 380 22.15 3.88 -3.66
N ASP A 381 22.13 5.21 -3.54
CA ASP A 381 21.65 5.89 -2.33
C ASP A 381 20.23 5.46 -1.92
N VAL A 382 19.33 5.27 -2.89
CA VAL A 382 17.97 4.76 -2.65
C VAL A 382 17.95 3.29 -2.20
N LEU A 383 18.86 2.47 -2.70
CA LEU A 383 18.91 1.01 -2.45
C LEU A 383 19.73 0.63 -1.21
N THR A 384 20.83 1.34 -0.96
CA THR A 384 21.91 1.00 -0.02
C THR A 384 22.23 2.12 0.97
N GLY A 385 21.74 3.34 0.76
CA GLY A 385 22.08 4.49 1.60
C GLY A 385 21.75 4.25 3.07
N ALA A 386 22.72 4.54 3.93
CA ALA A 386 22.67 4.29 5.39
C ALA A 386 21.50 4.99 6.13
N TRP A 387 20.78 5.89 5.45
CA TRP A 387 19.73 6.75 5.99
C TRP A 387 18.35 6.39 5.40
N ALA A 388 18.31 5.75 4.23
CA ALA A 388 17.18 5.05 3.64
C ALA A 388 17.26 3.56 4.02
N VAL A 389 17.07 3.28 5.31
CA VAL A 389 17.20 1.95 5.91
C VAL A 389 16.51 0.87 5.07
N HIS A 390 17.33 0.03 4.42
CA HIS A 390 17.00 -1.15 3.60
C HIS A 390 15.56 -1.17 3.06
N ALA A 391 15.32 -0.49 1.95
CA ALA A 391 14.11 -0.71 1.14
C ALA A 391 13.99 -2.16 0.61
N GLY A 392 15.02 -2.99 0.80
CA GLY A 392 15.04 -4.42 0.55
C GLY A 392 16.46 -4.88 0.24
N PRO A 393 16.64 -6.14 -0.19
CA PRO A 393 17.88 -6.55 -0.83
C PRO A 393 18.09 -5.74 -2.12
N THR A 394 19.34 -5.40 -2.43
CA THR A 394 19.74 -4.82 -3.71
C THR A 394 19.24 -5.72 -4.86
N PRO A 395 18.68 -5.16 -5.94
CA PRO A 395 18.27 -5.95 -7.10
C PRO A 395 19.45 -6.75 -7.66
N ALA A 396 19.18 -7.98 -8.12
CA ALA A 396 20.21 -8.83 -8.72
C ALA A 396 20.87 -8.13 -9.92
N GLY A 397 22.20 -8.19 -10.00
CA GLY A 397 23.00 -7.58 -11.06
C GLY A 397 23.23 -6.06 -10.92
N PHE A 398 22.69 -5.42 -9.87
CA PHE A 398 22.93 -3.99 -9.62
C PHE A 398 24.42 -3.68 -9.42
N GLU A 399 25.09 -4.45 -8.56
CA GLU A 399 26.52 -4.29 -8.25
C GLU A 399 27.41 -4.53 -9.48
N ASP A 400 27.11 -5.56 -10.27
CA ASP A 400 27.88 -5.86 -11.48
C ASP A 400 27.73 -4.78 -12.54
N ARG A 401 26.52 -4.23 -12.71
CA ARG A 401 26.27 -3.09 -13.61
C ARG A 401 27.02 -1.85 -13.14
N LEU A 402 27.02 -1.59 -11.85
CA LEU A 402 27.72 -0.46 -11.24
C LEU A 402 29.24 -0.58 -11.42
N ARG A 403 29.79 -1.77 -11.20
CA ARG A 403 31.20 -2.11 -11.45
C ARG A 403 31.56 -1.96 -12.94
N ALA A 404 30.70 -2.43 -13.84
CA ALA A 404 30.90 -2.29 -15.28
C ALA A 404 30.92 -0.82 -15.73
N LEU A 405 29.97 -0.01 -15.26
CA LEU A 405 29.92 1.44 -15.54
C LEU A 405 31.17 2.16 -15.00
N ARG A 406 31.60 1.82 -13.77
CA ARG A 406 32.82 2.37 -13.17
C ARG A 406 34.05 2.04 -14.01
N GLY A 407 34.20 0.78 -14.42
CA GLY A 407 35.30 0.34 -15.26
C GLY A 407 35.30 1.02 -16.64
N GLN A 408 34.13 1.19 -17.27
CA GLN A 408 34.02 1.88 -18.56
C GLN A 408 34.35 3.37 -18.45
N ALA A 409 33.83 4.06 -17.43
CA ALA A 409 34.12 5.47 -17.19
C ALA A 409 35.61 5.70 -16.92
N ALA A 410 36.23 4.86 -16.08
CA ALA A 410 37.66 4.94 -15.81
C ALA A 410 38.49 4.74 -17.09
N ARG A 411 38.11 3.79 -17.96
CA ARG A 411 38.84 3.53 -19.22
C ARG A 411 38.74 4.72 -20.16
N ARG A 412 37.51 5.21 -20.36
CA ARG A 412 37.26 6.34 -21.25
C ARG A 412 37.88 7.64 -20.75
N LEU A 413 37.93 7.89 -19.45
CA LEU A 413 38.62 9.04 -18.88
C LEU A 413 40.14 8.93 -19.00
N ALA A 414 40.71 7.73 -18.84
CA ALA A 414 42.15 7.51 -19.01
C ALA A 414 42.59 7.68 -20.49
N GLU A 415 41.69 7.43 -21.43
CA GLU A 415 41.91 7.57 -22.88
C GLU A 415 41.46 8.94 -23.42
N ALA A 416 40.79 9.77 -22.62
CA ALA A 416 40.21 11.04 -23.06
C ALA A 416 41.29 12.13 -23.25
N PRO A 417 41.13 13.02 -24.24
CA PRO A 417 41.96 14.22 -24.37
C PRO A 417 41.80 15.13 -23.14
N GLU A 418 42.86 15.88 -22.80
CA GLU A 418 42.89 16.76 -21.63
C GLU A 418 41.75 17.81 -21.61
N ALA A 419 41.35 18.33 -22.77
CA ALA A 419 40.24 19.25 -22.91
C ALA A 419 38.88 18.62 -22.52
N GLU A 420 38.69 17.33 -22.78
CA GLU A 420 37.50 16.61 -22.34
C GLU A 420 37.56 16.36 -20.83
N ILE A 421 38.72 15.95 -20.31
CA ILE A 421 38.95 15.73 -18.86
C ILE A 421 38.61 17.00 -18.05
N SER A 422 39.04 18.17 -18.52
CA SER A 422 38.75 19.46 -17.88
C SER A 422 37.26 19.83 -17.93
N ALA A 423 36.51 19.38 -18.94
CA ALA A 423 35.07 19.63 -19.02
C ALA A 423 34.27 18.75 -18.05
N VAL A 424 34.74 17.52 -17.77
CA VAL A 424 34.06 16.60 -16.85
C VAL A 424 34.34 16.88 -15.37
N SER A 425 35.38 17.63 -15.01
CA SER A 425 35.65 18.00 -13.60
C SER A 425 34.54 18.88 -13.00
N GLY A 426 33.85 19.67 -13.83
CA GLY A 426 32.67 20.47 -13.43
C GLY A 426 31.35 19.68 -13.38
N HIS A 427 31.38 18.37 -13.63
CA HIS A 427 30.18 17.54 -13.70
C HIS A 427 29.51 17.35 -12.33
N ALA A 428 28.18 17.24 -12.31
CA ALA A 428 27.38 17.06 -11.08
C ALA A 428 27.82 15.82 -10.25
N PHE A 429 28.37 14.81 -10.92
CA PHE A 429 28.97 13.64 -10.28
C PHE A 429 30.05 14.00 -9.26
N PHE A 430 30.90 14.97 -9.56
CA PHE A 430 31.96 15.41 -8.65
C PHE A 430 31.47 16.50 -7.69
N ALA A 431 30.53 17.34 -8.12
CA ALA A 431 29.96 18.41 -7.29
C ALA A 431 29.12 17.89 -6.10
N ASP A 432 28.44 16.74 -6.22
CA ASP A 432 27.65 16.13 -5.13
C ASP A 432 28.40 14.95 -4.47
N PHE A 433 29.64 15.19 -4.06
CA PHE A 433 30.52 14.20 -3.43
C PHE A 433 29.88 13.55 -2.18
N ALA A 434 29.12 14.33 -1.40
CA ALA A 434 28.42 13.83 -0.22
C ALA A 434 27.38 12.74 -0.57
N ARG A 435 26.75 12.78 -1.74
CA ARG A 435 25.84 11.71 -2.20
C ARG A 435 26.61 10.45 -2.62
N ASN A 436 27.75 10.59 -3.29
CA ASN A 436 28.57 9.44 -3.66
C ASN A 436 29.06 8.68 -2.42
N ILE A 437 29.45 9.38 -1.35
CA ILE A 437 29.77 8.75 -0.06
C ILE A 437 28.54 8.07 0.55
N ARG A 438 27.40 8.78 0.62
CA ARG A 438 26.15 8.26 1.24
C ARG A 438 25.61 7.01 0.57
N SER A 439 25.77 6.91 -0.75
CA SER A 439 25.33 5.75 -1.53
C SER A 439 26.08 4.46 -1.21
N GLY A 440 27.16 4.52 -0.42
CA GLY A 440 27.99 3.34 -0.16
C GLY A 440 28.73 2.84 -1.40
N PHE A 441 28.77 3.65 -2.47
CA PHE A 441 29.56 3.38 -3.68
C PHE A 441 31.01 2.99 -3.40
N PRO A 442 31.71 3.59 -2.41
CA PRO A 442 33.06 3.17 -2.04
C PRO A 442 33.11 1.77 -1.40
N VAL A 443 32.02 1.33 -0.76
CA VAL A 443 31.93 0.10 0.03
C VAL A 443 31.52 -1.11 -0.83
N LEU A 444 30.82 -0.89 -1.96
CA LEU A 444 30.23 -1.98 -2.77
C LEU A 444 31.23 -2.78 -3.63
N ALA A 445 32.48 -2.35 -3.78
CA ALA A 445 33.60 -3.18 -4.22
C ALA A 445 34.89 -2.37 -4.15
N GLY A 446 35.94 -2.94 -3.54
CA GLY A 446 37.29 -2.41 -3.65
C GLY A 446 37.65 -2.12 -5.11
N PHE A 447 38.42 -1.06 -5.35
CA PHE A 447 38.95 -0.78 -6.68
C PHE A 447 39.79 -1.98 -7.14
N THR A 448 39.59 -2.41 -8.38
CA THR A 448 40.54 -3.32 -9.03
C THR A 448 41.92 -2.62 -9.12
N ALA A 449 43.01 -3.39 -9.16
CA ALA A 449 44.36 -2.83 -9.24
C ALA A 449 44.54 -1.84 -10.42
N TRP A 450 43.84 -2.10 -11.52
CA TRP A 450 43.82 -1.22 -12.69
C TRP A 450 43.02 0.07 -12.43
N GLU A 451 41.85 0.00 -11.79
CA GLU A 451 41.08 1.21 -11.43
C GLU A 451 41.85 2.11 -10.46
N ALA A 452 42.60 1.51 -9.52
CA ALA A 452 43.46 2.26 -8.60
C ALA A 452 44.60 2.97 -9.35
N ALA A 453 45.23 2.31 -10.32
CA ALA A 453 46.27 2.90 -11.15
C ALA A 453 45.74 4.03 -12.04
N ALA A 454 44.56 3.87 -12.64
CA ALA A 454 43.90 4.90 -13.43
C ALA A 454 43.50 6.12 -12.58
N ALA A 455 42.97 5.89 -11.37
CA ALA A 455 42.63 6.96 -10.44
C ALA A 455 43.87 7.77 -10.00
N GLU A 456 44.99 7.09 -9.76
CA GLU A 456 46.27 7.73 -9.44
C GLU A 456 46.83 8.52 -10.63
N GLN A 457 46.72 8.01 -11.85
CA GLN A 457 47.11 8.72 -13.06
C GLN A 457 46.28 9.98 -13.27
N LEU A 458 44.94 9.89 -13.13
CA LEU A 458 44.04 11.05 -13.20
C LEU A 458 44.35 12.07 -12.09
N ARG A 459 44.64 11.62 -10.87
CA ARG A 459 45.08 12.48 -9.76
C ARG A 459 46.29 13.32 -10.13
N ARG A 460 47.29 12.71 -10.77
CA ARG A 460 48.50 13.41 -11.22
C ARG A 460 48.20 14.40 -12.34
N SER A 461 47.34 14.03 -13.29
CA SER A 461 46.90 14.93 -14.37
C SER A 461 46.16 16.17 -13.82
N PHE A 462 45.25 15.99 -12.86
CA PHE A 462 44.53 17.10 -12.22
C PHE A 462 45.42 17.94 -11.29
N ALA A 463 46.32 17.33 -10.53
CA ALA A 463 47.29 18.06 -9.71
C ALA A 463 48.25 18.91 -10.56
N GLY A 464 48.52 18.49 -11.81
CA GLY A 464 49.24 19.28 -12.80
C GLY A 464 48.46 20.50 -13.31
N GLN A 465 47.12 20.46 -13.30
CA GLN A 465 46.24 21.56 -13.72
C GLN A 465 45.96 22.59 -12.60
N GLU A 466 45.91 22.15 -11.33
CA GLU A 466 45.73 23.06 -10.16
C GLU A 466 46.90 24.03 -9.93
N ALA A 467 48.06 23.80 -10.55
CA ALA A 467 49.16 24.75 -10.51
C ALA A 467 48.86 26.09 -11.24
N GLY A 468 47.70 26.20 -11.91
CA GLY A 468 47.25 27.40 -12.63
C GLY A 468 46.19 28.27 -11.95
N GLU A 469 45.24 27.71 -11.18
CA GLU A 469 44.10 28.50 -10.64
C GLU A 469 43.54 27.95 -9.30
N GLY A 470 43.67 28.72 -8.21
CA GLY A 470 42.68 28.89 -7.12
C GLY A 470 42.28 27.73 -6.16
N PRO A 471 42.16 27.95 -4.83
CA PRO A 471 42.18 26.91 -3.79
C PRO A 471 40.81 26.27 -3.46
N LEU A 472 40.11 25.67 -4.43
CA LEU A 472 38.83 24.97 -4.16
C LEU A 472 38.85 23.45 -4.39
N ALA A 473 39.92 22.89 -4.96
CA ALA A 473 39.95 21.49 -5.37
C ALA A 473 40.64 20.52 -4.36
N ALA A 474 41.36 21.04 -3.37
CA ALA A 474 42.02 20.24 -2.33
C ALA A 474 41.05 19.44 -1.40
N ALA A 475 39.78 19.83 -1.31
CA ALA A 475 38.79 19.13 -0.47
C ALA A 475 38.22 17.85 -1.12
N ALA A 476 38.28 17.71 -2.45
CA ALA A 476 37.74 16.54 -3.16
C ALA A 476 38.68 15.31 -3.09
N LEU A 477 39.97 15.55 -2.81
CA LEU A 477 41.01 14.51 -2.88
C LEU A 477 41.33 13.84 -1.55
N THR A 478 40.99 14.45 -0.42
CA THR A 478 41.29 13.94 0.93
C THR A 478 40.20 13.06 1.53
N GLY A 479 38.98 13.06 0.98
CA GLY A 479 37.87 12.23 1.46
C GLY A 479 37.92 10.73 1.09
N ALA A 480 38.98 10.26 0.42
CA ALA A 480 39.12 8.88 -0.03
C ALA A 480 39.99 7.98 0.88
N ALA A 481 40.36 8.45 2.06
CA ALA A 481 41.22 7.72 3.02
C ALA A 481 40.55 7.46 4.38
N GLY A 482 39.21 7.40 4.43
CA GLY A 482 38.43 7.07 5.63
C GLY A 482 37.55 5.86 5.42
#